data_AF-A0A0Q3WUL4-F1
#
_entry.id   AF-A0A0Q3WUL4-F1
#
_cell.length_a   1.000
_cell.length_b   1.000
_cell.length_c   1.000
_cell.angle_alpha   90.00
_cell.angle_beta   90.00
_cell.angle_gamma   90.00
#
_symmetry.space_group_name_H-M   'P 1'
#
loop_
_entity.id
_entity.type
_entity.pdbx_description
1 polymer ?
#
loop_
_entity_poly.entity_id
_entity_poly.type
_entity_poly.pdbx_seq_one_letter_code
_entity_poly.pdbx_strand_id
1 'polypeptide(L)'
;MKTRVNELFIYFFEEPNVVFVYRIRSPRYVTASNLLHNGGWETFELADGEAFETFHHEERKPLEGRGYFINQEGIQMMVEKINEQIHILRSKTLNGNTGAYHLISSESAAGSLRVGLERPKTVIGFPGFANIGPILNLEGKTGRTNRYEWFLENINFPFEDAWYENHFSNTLYEIEDIPEHAPIHIWYANNAEEQTFLRFVLYLLKNKQNDVFLHNSFELYLAYKIPPENVEYYSIHSGGISPEHFKFIFQKEKTAAPLSLEEREKFHQEWEELSKTTGVLRVWIDEKIQTVPEDYFDTFILNSLKELHREKGEDEFIKTNRLIGYMLGELEEPIGDSFLEYRIRHLIYSGKFDLKGIPKSMHHYSVRLRK
;
A
#
# COMPACT_ATOMS: atom_id res chain seq x y z
N MET A 1 -19.81 10.75 15.79
CA MET A 1 -19.55 12.14 15.34
C MET A 1 -20.46 12.48 14.16
N LYS A 2 -21.15 13.63 14.17
CA LYS A 2 -21.96 14.10 13.01
C LYS A 2 -21.10 14.94 12.06
N THR A 3 -21.42 14.96 10.77
CA THR A 3 -20.63 15.69 9.76
C THR A 3 -21.51 16.56 8.88
N ARG A 4 -21.04 17.77 8.55
CA ARG A 4 -21.68 18.69 7.61
C ARG A 4 -20.61 19.35 6.73
N VAL A 5 -20.94 19.66 5.48
CA VAL A 5 -20.02 20.31 4.53
C VAL A 5 -20.62 21.63 4.07
N ASN A 6 -19.80 22.67 4.03
CA ASN A 6 -20.14 23.96 3.43
C ASN A 6 -18.97 24.43 2.56
N GLU A 7 -19.13 24.34 1.23
CA GLU A 7 -18.08 24.64 0.25
C GLU A 7 -16.75 23.90 0.53
N LEU A 8 -15.72 24.63 0.98
CA LEU A 8 -14.39 24.10 1.29
C LEU A 8 -14.22 23.72 2.77
N PHE A 9 -15.26 23.89 3.59
CA PHE A 9 -15.22 23.63 5.02
C PHE A 9 -16.02 22.39 5.37
N ILE A 10 -15.42 21.54 6.20
CA ILE A 10 -16.02 20.32 6.73
C ILE A 10 -16.10 20.44 8.24
N TYR A 11 -17.29 20.24 8.77
CA TYR A 11 -17.62 20.38 10.18
C TYR A 11 -17.85 19.01 10.77
N PHE A 12 -17.26 18.77 11.93
CA PHE A 12 -17.32 17.51 12.66
C PHE A 12 -17.77 17.79 14.08
N PHE A 13 -18.94 17.27 14.45
CA PHE A 13 -19.51 17.44 15.79
C PHE A 13 -19.22 16.24 16.67
N GLU A 14 -18.50 16.50 17.75
CA GLU A 14 -18.18 15.53 18.81
C GLU A 14 -18.91 15.92 20.10
N GLU A 15 -19.60 14.95 20.68
CA GLU A 15 -20.38 15.19 21.90
C GLU A 15 -19.46 15.51 23.10
N PRO A 16 -19.89 16.41 24.01
CA PRO A 16 -21.23 17.00 24.09
C PRO A 16 -21.44 18.28 23.27
N ASN A 17 -20.40 19.04 22.95
CA ASN A 17 -20.55 20.37 22.36
C ASN A 17 -19.36 20.82 21.47
N VAL A 18 -18.49 19.92 21.04
CA VAL A 18 -17.26 20.29 20.32
C VAL A 18 -17.48 20.22 18.82
N VAL A 19 -17.00 21.24 18.10
CA VAL A 19 -17.00 21.26 16.64
C VAL A 19 -15.58 21.43 16.13
N PHE A 20 -15.10 20.45 15.37
CA PHE A 20 -13.87 20.58 14.57
C PHE A 20 -14.23 21.05 13.17
N VAL A 21 -13.52 22.06 12.68
CA VAL A 21 -13.73 22.64 11.36
C VAL A 21 -12.45 22.47 10.56
N TYR A 22 -12.51 21.65 9.51
CA TYR A 22 -11.41 21.43 8.59
C TYR A 22 -11.63 22.25 7.32
N ARG A 23 -10.61 22.99 6.87
CA ARG A 23 -10.63 23.69 5.58
C ARG A 23 -9.81 22.92 4.55
N ILE A 24 -10.43 22.56 3.43
CA ILE A 24 -9.73 21.99 2.27
C ILE A 24 -8.87 23.10 1.65
N ARG A 25 -7.54 23.02 1.87
CA ARG A 25 -6.56 23.99 1.36
C ARG A 25 -5.92 23.57 0.04
N SER A 26 -5.94 22.27 -0.27
CA SER A 26 -5.32 21.72 -1.47
C SER A 26 -6.12 20.53 -1.97
N PRO A 27 -6.05 20.20 -3.28
CA PRO A 27 -6.70 19.03 -3.84
C PRO A 27 -5.93 17.73 -3.56
N ARG A 28 -5.05 17.68 -2.55
CA ARG A 28 -4.31 16.46 -2.18
C ARG A 28 -5.07 15.71 -1.11
N TYR A 29 -5.27 14.41 -1.31
CA TYR A 29 -5.81 13.53 -0.29
C TYR A 29 -4.96 13.59 0.98
N VAL A 30 -5.63 13.49 2.13
CA VAL A 30 -5.02 13.55 3.45
C VAL A 30 -4.90 12.18 4.06
N THR A 31 -3.98 12.05 5.02
CA THR A 31 -3.82 10.90 5.90
C THR A 31 -4.03 11.33 7.35
N ALA A 32 -4.21 10.38 8.28
CA ALA A 32 -4.31 10.65 9.71
C ALA A 32 -3.09 11.45 10.21
N SER A 33 -1.89 11.06 9.79
CA SER A 33 -0.65 11.77 10.11
C SER A 33 -0.65 13.22 9.59
N ASN A 34 -1.07 13.47 8.33
CA ASN A 34 -1.18 14.83 7.81
C ASN A 34 -2.16 15.68 8.61
N LEU A 35 -3.27 15.06 9.02
CA LEU A 35 -4.35 15.72 9.72
C LEU A 35 -3.95 16.13 11.14
N LEU A 36 -3.24 15.24 11.85
CA LEU A 36 -2.72 15.48 13.20
C LEU A 36 -1.55 16.48 13.24
N HIS A 37 -0.61 16.41 12.29
CA HIS A 37 0.62 17.21 12.34
C HIS A 37 0.52 18.58 11.67
N ASN A 38 -0.33 18.74 10.64
CA ASN A 38 -0.34 19.98 9.85
C ASN A 38 -1.34 21.03 10.35
N GLY A 39 -2.01 20.82 11.49
CA GLY A 39 -2.88 21.82 12.13
C GLY A 39 -3.99 22.34 11.21
N GLY A 40 -4.55 21.48 10.36
CA GLY A 40 -5.47 21.87 9.29
C GLY A 40 -6.88 22.25 9.75
N TRP A 41 -7.16 22.12 11.04
CA TRP A 41 -8.49 22.34 11.61
C TRP A 41 -8.50 23.28 12.80
N GLU A 42 -9.63 23.92 12.97
CA GLU A 42 -9.96 24.80 14.08
C GLU A 42 -10.98 24.11 14.98
N THR A 43 -10.93 24.37 16.29
CA THR A 43 -11.85 23.76 17.26
C THR A 43 -12.71 24.82 17.90
N PHE A 44 -14.00 24.53 18.05
CA PHE A 44 -15.01 25.42 18.61
C PHE A 44 -15.87 24.66 19.63
N GLU A 45 -16.49 25.40 20.55
CA GLU A 45 -17.52 24.89 21.45
C GLU A 45 -18.86 25.51 21.04
N LEU A 46 -19.90 24.69 20.89
CA LEU A 46 -21.27 25.16 20.76
C LEU A 46 -21.73 25.78 22.08
N ALA A 47 -22.47 26.87 21.98
CA ALA A 47 -23.16 27.47 23.12
C ALA A 47 -24.32 26.57 23.58
N ASP A 48 -24.73 26.73 24.84
CA ASP A 48 -25.85 25.96 25.40
C ASP A 48 -27.13 26.15 24.56
N GLY A 49 -27.68 25.04 24.07
CA GLY A 49 -28.88 25.02 23.22
C GLY A 49 -28.65 25.40 21.76
N GLU A 50 -27.42 25.70 21.34
CA GLU A 50 -27.06 25.93 19.94
C GLU A 50 -27.08 24.60 19.16
N ALA A 51 -27.75 24.61 18.00
CA ALA A 51 -27.78 23.44 17.13
C ALA A 51 -26.55 23.40 16.24
N PHE A 52 -25.92 22.22 16.13
CA PHE A 52 -24.80 21.99 15.20
C PHE A 52 -25.14 22.38 13.76
N GLU A 53 -26.38 22.13 13.32
CA GLU A 53 -26.82 22.41 11.95
C GLU A 53 -26.84 23.90 11.58
N THR A 54 -26.89 24.79 12.58
CA THR A 54 -26.92 26.25 12.39
C THR A 54 -25.60 26.92 12.80
N PHE A 55 -24.60 26.16 13.23
CA PHE A 55 -23.31 26.70 13.66
C PHE A 55 -22.53 27.29 12.47
N HIS A 56 -21.92 28.47 12.64
CA HIS A 56 -21.06 29.12 11.63
C HIS A 56 -19.75 29.57 12.26
N HIS A 57 -18.64 29.00 11.79
CA HIS A 57 -17.32 29.21 12.41
C HIS A 57 -16.77 30.64 12.25
N GLU A 58 -17.13 31.33 11.17
CA GLU A 58 -16.68 32.71 10.87
C GLU A 58 -17.21 33.74 11.89
N GLU A 59 -18.30 33.42 12.59
CA GLU A 59 -18.91 34.27 13.61
C GLU A 59 -18.30 34.05 15.01
N ARG A 60 -17.31 33.16 15.12
CA ARG A 60 -16.74 32.70 16.39
C ARG A 60 -15.22 32.83 16.37
N LYS A 61 -14.62 32.80 17.56
CA LYS A 61 -13.18 32.61 17.69
C LYS A 61 -12.89 31.14 17.98
N PRO A 62 -11.87 30.55 17.34
CA PRO A 62 -11.45 29.20 17.69
C PRO A 62 -10.96 29.15 19.14
N LEU A 63 -11.03 27.97 19.75
CA LEU A 63 -10.52 27.75 21.09
C LEU A 63 -9.00 27.89 21.11
N GLU A 64 -8.51 28.70 22.05
CA GLU A 64 -7.09 28.90 22.30
C GLU A 64 -6.71 28.33 23.68
N GLY A 65 -5.58 27.63 23.77
CA GLY A 65 -5.05 27.12 25.04
C GLY A 65 -5.78 25.91 25.64
N ARG A 66 -6.77 25.34 24.93
CA ARG A 66 -7.42 24.06 25.26
C ARG A 66 -7.36 23.12 24.07
N GLY A 67 -7.03 21.85 24.32
CA GLY A 67 -6.99 20.81 23.30
C GLY A 67 -8.03 19.73 23.58
N TYR A 68 -8.69 19.26 22.51
CA TYR A 68 -9.55 18.09 22.56
C TYR A 68 -8.83 16.90 21.94
N PHE A 69 -9.00 15.72 22.55
CA PHE A 69 -8.46 14.49 22.03
C PHE A 69 -9.54 13.76 21.23
N ILE A 70 -9.21 13.41 19.98
CA ILE A 70 -10.02 12.53 19.15
C ILE A 70 -9.31 11.18 19.13
N ASN A 71 -10.05 10.10 19.40
CA ASN A 71 -9.51 8.74 19.31
C ASN A 71 -9.20 8.36 17.86
N GLN A 72 -8.49 7.25 17.65
CA GLN A 72 -8.05 6.83 16.32
C GLN A 72 -9.23 6.60 15.35
N GLU A 73 -10.32 5.98 15.82
CA GLU A 73 -11.53 5.77 15.00
C GLU A 73 -12.14 7.09 14.52
N GLY A 74 -12.22 8.10 15.40
CA GLY A 74 -12.70 9.43 15.05
C GLY A 74 -11.81 10.12 14.02
N ILE A 75 -10.49 10.02 14.18
CA ILE A 75 -9.52 10.54 13.19
C ILE A 75 -9.71 9.85 11.84
N GLN A 76 -9.87 8.53 11.82
CA GLN A 76 -10.08 7.78 10.58
C GLN A 76 -11.36 8.21 9.87
N MET A 77 -12.47 8.33 10.61
CA MET A 77 -13.74 8.80 10.08
C MET A 77 -13.61 10.23 9.50
N MET A 78 -12.85 11.12 10.16
CA MET A 78 -12.58 12.46 9.63
C MET A 78 -11.77 12.42 8.33
N VAL A 79 -10.71 11.60 8.26
CA VAL A 79 -9.91 11.41 7.04
C VAL A 79 -10.78 10.92 5.89
N GLU A 80 -11.61 9.89 6.12
CA GLU A 80 -12.55 9.37 5.12
C GLU A 80 -13.45 10.50 4.57
N LYS A 81 -14.08 11.27 5.45
CA LYS A 81 -14.97 12.38 5.05
C LYS A 81 -14.26 13.52 4.36
N ILE A 82 -13.04 13.86 4.77
CA ILE A 82 -12.23 14.87 4.08
C ILE A 82 -11.90 14.41 2.66
N ASN A 83 -11.46 13.16 2.50
CA ASN A 83 -11.07 12.62 1.20
C ASN A 83 -12.26 12.43 0.26
N GLU A 84 -13.43 12.01 0.76
CA GLU A 84 -14.69 12.00 -0.01
C GLU A 84 -14.97 13.40 -0.63
N GLN A 85 -14.83 14.47 0.16
CA GLN A 85 -15.06 15.82 -0.36
C GLN A 85 -13.96 16.28 -1.33
N ILE A 86 -12.70 15.95 -1.07
CA ILE A 86 -11.59 16.24 -1.99
C ILE A 86 -11.82 15.56 -3.33
N HIS A 87 -12.27 14.30 -3.33
CA HIS A 87 -12.61 13.54 -4.54
C HIS A 87 -13.72 14.24 -5.34
N ILE A 88 -14.82 14.65 -4.68
CA ILE A 88 -15.90 15.41 -5.32
C ILE A 88 -15.36 16.71 -5.95
N LEU A 89 -14.47 17.44 -5.29
CA LEU A 89 -13.89 18.67 -5.82
C LEU A 89 -12.96 18.41 -7.01
N ARG A 90 -12.19 17.32 -6.97
CA ARG A 90 -11.28 16.90 -8.04
C ARG A 90 -12.03 16.49 -9.30
N SER A 91 -13.13 15.75 -9.16
CA SER A 91 -14.00 15.36 -10.29
C SER A 91 -14.50 16.57 -11.11
N LYS A 92 -14.66 17.74 -10.46
CA LYS A 92 -15.11 18.98 -11.10
C LYS A 92 -13.98 19.78 -11.78
N THR A 93 -12.72 19.51 -11.43
CA THR A 93 -11.57 20.38 -11.79
C THR A 93 -10.51 19.68 -12.65
N LEU A 94 -10.42 18.34 -12.63
CA LEU A 94 -9.38 17.58 -13.32
C LEU A 94 -9.55 17.44 -14.84
N ASN A 95 -10.62 18.00 -15.44
CA ASN A 95 -10.91 17.94 -16.88
C ASN A 95 -9.89 18.67 -17.81
N GLY A 96 -8.73 19.09 -17.29
CA GLY A 96 -7.67 19.76 -18.05
C GLY A 96 -6.28 19.12 -17.95
N ASN A 97 -6.10 18.01 -17.21
CA ASN A 97 -4.80 17.36 -17.13
C ASN A 97 -4.54 16.52 -18.39
N THR A 98 -3.47 16.81 -19.12
CA THR A 98 -3.11 16.14 -20.38
C THR A 98 -1.91 15.20 -20.25
N GLY A 99 -1.34 15.06 -19.04
CA GLY A 99 -0.20 14.18 -18.78
C GLY A 99 -0.58 12.71 -18.64
N ALA A 100 0.37 11.82 -18.91
CA ALA A 100 0.21 10.39 -18.70
C ALA A 100 0.18 10.02 -17.21
N TYR A 101 -0.58 8.98 -16.87
CA TYR A 101 -0.63 8.42 -15.53
C TYR A 101 0.19 7.14 -15.50
N HIS A 102 1.03 6.98 -14.48
CA HIS A 102 1.83 5.79 -14.27
C HIS A 102 1.46 5.15 -12.93
N LEU A 103 1.10 3.87 -12.96
CA LEU A 103 0.72 3.06 -11.81
C LEU A 103 1.82 2.04 -11.55
N ILE A 104 2.24 1.88 -10.29
CA ILE A 104 3.31 0.95 -9.92
C ILE A 104 3.17 0.50 -8.45
N SER A 105 3.53 -0.74 -8.15
CA SER A 105 3.78 -1.20 -6.78
C SER A 105 5.29 -1.26 -6.53
N SER A 106 5.85 -0.74 -5.43
CA SER A 106 5.25 -0.04 -4.30
C SER A 106 5.56 1.47 -4.31
N GLU A 107 5.18 2.23 -3.27
CA GLU A 107 5.56 3.65 -3.10
C GLU A 107 7.06 3.92 -3.26
N SER A 108 7.91 2.97 -2.87
CA SER A 108 9.37 3.06 -3.10
C SER A 108 9.69 3.10 -4.60
N ALA A 109 9.10 2.19 -5.39
CA ALA A 109 9.28 2.14 -6.84
C ALA A 109 8.68 3.38 -7.52
N ALA A 110 7.53 3.86 -7.03
CA ALA A 110 6.92 5.11 -7.47
C ALA A 110 7.85 6.30 -7.26
N GLY A 111 8.63 6.34 -6.18
CA GLY A 111 9.68 7.33 -5.95
C GLY A 111 10.69 7.40 -7.10
N SER A 112 11.27 6.27 -7.49
CA SER A 112 12.21 6.19 -8.62
C SER A 112 11.57 6.66 -9.93
N LEU A 113 10.33 6.25 -10.19
CA LEU A 113 9.60 6.61 -11.40
C LEU A 113 9.26 8.11 -11.47
N ARG A 114 8.91 8.72 -10.32
CA ARG A 114 8.68 10.17 -10.20
C ARG A 114 9.93 10.98 -10.57
N VAL A 115 11.12 10.49 -10.20
CA VAL A 115 12.40 11.11 -10.54
C VAL A 115 12.77 10.86 -12.00
N GLY A 116 12.62 9.63 -12.48
CA GLY A 116 13.14 9.21 -13.79
C GLY A 116 12.39 9.79 -14.99
N LEU A 117 11.05 9.80 -14.94
CA LEU A 117 10.23 10.19 -16.09
C LEU A 117 10.16 11.72 -16.25
N GLU A 118 9.84 12.23 -17.44
CA GLU A 118 9.69 13.67 -17.68
C GLU A 118 8.24 14.14 -17.46
N ARG A 119 8.03 15.44 -17.21
CA ARG A 119 6.68 16.04 -17.09
C ARG A 119 6.16 16.44 -18.49
N PRO A 120 4.84 16.49 -18.73
CA PRO A 120 3.74 16.27 -17.77
C PRO A 120 3.47 14.79 -17.50
N LYS A 121 3.42 14.41 -16.21
CA LYS A 121 3.11 13.06 -15.75
C LYS A 121 2.50 13.07 -14.35
N THR A 122 1.75 12.02 -14.03
CA THR A 122 1.30 11.70 -12.68
C THR A 122 1.74 10.28 -12.34
N VAL A 123 2.29 10.05 -11.14
CA VAL A 123 2.71 8.71 -10.70
C VAL A 123 1.95 8.38 -9.42
N ILE A 124 1.17 7.32 -9.47
CA ILE A 124 0.41 6.78 -8.35
C ILE A 124 1.13 5.50 -7.90
N GLY A 125 1.64 5.51 -6.67
CA GLY A 125 2.21 4.34 -6.05
C GLY A 125 1.12 3.59 -5.30
N PHE A 126 1.07 2.28 -5.49
CA PHE A 126 0.20 1.44 -4.69
C PHE A 126 0.91 1.05 -3.40
N PRO A 127 0.25 1.15 -2.22
CA PRO A 127 0.84 0.64 -1.00
C PRO A 127 0.92 -0.87 -1.15
N GLY A 128 2.13 -1.42 -1.14
CA GLY A 128 2.45 -2.77 -1.60
C GLY A 128 1.76 -3.92 -0.84
N PHE A 129 2.49 -5.02 -0.65
CA PHE A 129 2.02 -6.19 0.10
C PHE A 129 0.84 -6.94 -0.56
N ALA A 130 0.58 -6.75 -1.85
CA ALA A 130 -0.53 -7.42 -2.54
C ALA A 130 -0.41 -8.97 -2.53
N ASN A 131 0.81 -9.50 -2.37
CA ASN A 131 1.07 -10.93 -2.20
C ASN A 131 0.67 -11.50 -0.83
N ILE A 132 0.49 -10.67 0.20
CA ILE A 132 0.17 -11.13 1.56
C ILE A 132 -1.16 -10.53 2.05
N GLY A 133 -1.78 -11.15 3.06
CA GLY A 133 -3.08 -10.76 3.62
C GLY A 133 -4.28 -11.16 2.75
N PRO A 134 -5.51 -11.09 3.28
CA PRO A 134 -6.70 -11.44 2.53
C PRO A 134 -6.98 -10.40 1.43
N ILE A 135 -7.54 -10.85 0.30
CA ILE A 135 -7.97 -10.00 -0.82
C ILE A 135 -9.43 -10.24 -1.22
N LEU A 136 -10.16 -11.04 -0.42
CA LEU A 136 -11.56 -11.33 -0.69
C LEU A 136 -12.38 -10.03 -0.70
N ASN A 137 -13.00 -9.73 -1.83
CA ASN A 137 -13.78 -8.52 -2.08
C ASN A 137 -13.00 -7.22 -1.78
N LEU A 138 -11.71 -7.16 -2.15
CA LEU A 138 -10.81 -6.02 -1.85
C LEU A 138 -11.28 -4.69 -2.46
N GLU A 139 -12.06 -4.74 -3.54
CA GLU A 139 -12.73 -3.60 -4.14
C GLU A 139 -13.81 -2.97 -3.22
N GLY A 140 -14.36 -3.75 -2.28
CA GLY A 140 -15.36 -3.30 -1.30
C GLY A 140 -14.75 -2.85 0.02
N LYS A 141 -15.47 -1.99 0.76
CA LYS A 141 -15.03 -1.53 2.10
C LYS A 141 -14.83 -2.69 3.07
N THR A 142 -15.73 -3.67 3.08
CA THR A 142 -15.63 -4.86 3.95
C THR A 142 -14.35 -5.67 3.71
N GLY A 143 -13.98 -5.92 2.45
CA GLY A 143 -12.75 -6.66 2.14
C GLY A 143 -11.49 -5.90 2.57
N ARG A 144 -11.49 -4.57 2.41
CA ARG A 144 -10.39 -3.71 2.91
C ARG A 144 -10.29 -3.71 4.43
N THR A 145 -11.42 -3.62 5.14
CA THR A 145 -11.44 -3.69 6.62
C THR A 145 -10.87 -5.02 7.11
N ASN A 146 -11.32 -6.15 6.56
CA ASN A 146 -10.80 -7.47 6.93
C ASN A 146 -9.29 -7.59 6.68
N ARG A 147 -8.79 -7.00 5.58
CA ARG A 147 -7.36 -6.96 5.27
C ARG A 147 -6.58 -6.10 6.25
N TYR A 148 -7.12 -4.94 6.61
CA TYR A 148 -6.49 -4.06 7.59
C TYR A 148 -6.41 -4.70 8.97
N GLU A 149 -7.50 -5.31 9.45
CA GLU A 149 -7.51 -6.06 10.72
C GLU A 149 -6.48 -7.18 10.72
N TRP A 150 -6.41 -7.96 9.64
CA TRP A 150 -5.38 -8.99 9.50
C TRP A 150 -3.97 -8.40 9.59
N PHE A 151 -3.72 -7.27 8.92
CA PHE A 151 -2.43 -6.60 8.98
C PHE A 151 -2.07 -6.11 10.38
N LEU A 152 -3.02 -5.50 11.09
CA LEU A 152 -2.84 -5.00 12.46
C LEU A 152 -2.49 -6.13 13.44
N GLU A 153 -3.14 -7.28 13.29
CA GLU A 153 -2.94 -8.43 14.18
C GLU A 153 -1.66 -9.22 13.84
N ASN A 154 -1.27 -9.25 12.57
CA ASN A 154 -0.29 -10.22 12.08
C ASN A 154 1.02 -9.60 11.61
N ILE A 155 1.10 -8.32 11.25
CA ILE A 155 2.31 -7.71 10.68
C ILE A 155 2.83 -6.55 11.54
N ASN A 156 4.09 -6.64 11.96
CA ASN A 156 4.79 -5.55 12.64
C ASN A 156 5.32 -4.54 11.63
N PHE A 157 4.48 -3.57 11.22
CA PHE A 157 4.95 -2.49 10.35
C PHE A 157 5.82 -1.49 11.12
N PRO A 158 6.83 -0.88 10.47
CA PRO A 158 7.62 0.22 11.05
C PRO A 158 6.86 1.57 11.02
N PHE A 159 5.69 1.61 10.40
CA PHE A 159 4.86 2.81 10.23
C PHE A 159 3.71 2.85 11.23
N GLU A 160 3.03 4.00 11.33
CA GLU A 160 1.79 4.13 12.10
C GLU A 160 0.72 3.16 11.59
N ASP A 161 -0.08 2.58 12.50
CA ASP A 161 -1.10 1.57 12.16
C ASP A 161 -2.05 2.03 11.04
N ALA A 162 -2.45 3.30 11.05
CA ALA A 162 -3.37 3.87 10.05
C ALA A 162 -2.70 4.15 8.69
N TRP A 163 -1.37 4.07 8.58
CA TRP A 163 -0.63 4.45 7.38
C TRP A 163 -1.11 3.63 6.18
N TYR A 164 -1.14 2.30 6.28
CA TYR A 164 -1.50 1.44 5.16
C TYR A 164 -2.93 1.70 4.69
N GLU A 165 -3.89 1.75 5.62
CA GLU A 165 -5.31 1.95 5.30
C GLU A 165 -5.57 3.29 4.61
N ASN A 166 -4.95 4.39 5.11
CA ASN A 166 -5.09 5.71 4.50
C ASN A 166 -4.48 5.75 3.10
N HIS A 167 -3.26 5.23 2.93
CA HIS A 167 -2.61 5.24 1.62
C HIS A 167 -3.39 4.38 0.63
N PHE A 168 -3.89 3.22 1.04
CA PHE A 168 -4.67 2.34 0.17
C PHE A 168 -5.94 3.04 -0.31
N SER A 169 -6.68 3.65 0.61
CA SER A 169 -7.92 4.37 0.28
C SER A 169 -7.65 5.59 -0.61
N ASN A 170 -6.57 6.33 -0.36
CA ASN A 170 -6.17 7.45 -1.18
C ASN A 170 -5.79 7.02 -2.59
N THR A 171 -5.03 5.93 -2.73
CA THR A 171 -4.66 5.36 -4.03
C THR A 171 -5.90 4.96 -4.84
N LEU A 172 -6.93 4.39 -4.20
CA LEU A 172 -8.19 4.08 -4.89
C LEU A 172 -8.85 5.34 -5.47
N TYR A 173 -8.95 6.40 -4.66
CA TYR A 173 -9.46 7.68 -5.16
C TYR A 173 -8.59 8.27 -6.28
N GLU A 174 -7.26 8.16 -6.18
CA GLU A 174 -6.35 8.63 -7.23
C GLU A 174 -6.52 7.88 -8.55
N ILE A 175 -6.79 6.57 -8.50
CA ILE A 175 -7.10 5.74 -9.68
C ILE A 175 -8.47 6.10 -10.25
N GLU A 176 -9.48 6.30 -9.38
CA GLU A 176 -10.82 6.71 -9.80
C GLU A 176 -10.81 8.08 -10.49
N ASP A 177 -10.00 9.01 -9.99
CA ASP A 177 -9.82 10.37 -10.51
C ASP A 177 -9.12 10.45 -11.88
N ILE A 178 -8.57 9.35 -12.40
CA ILE A 178 -7.85 9.39 -13.69
C ILE A 178 -8.84 9.81 -14.80
N PRO A 179 -8.57 10.92 -15.53
CA PRO A 179 -9.44 11.38 -16.62
C PRO A 179 -9.53 10.35 -17.74
N GLU A 180 -10.70 10.18 -18.34
CA GLU A 180 -10.98 9.11 -19.34
C GLU A 180 -10.06 9.14 -20.58
N HIS A 181 -9.57 10.32 -20.96
CA HIS A 181 -8.69 10.50 -22.13
C HIS A 181 -7.20 10.32 -21.83
N ALA A 182 -6.81 10.18 -20.55
CA ALA A 182 -5.40 10.16 -20.18
C ALA A 182 -4.79 8.76 -20.41
N PRO A 183 -3.61 8.63 -21.04
CA PRO A 183 -2.97 7.32 -21.16
C PRO A 183 -2.50 6.82 -19.79
N ILE A 184 -2.70 5.52 -19.54
CA ILE A 184 -2.32 4.85 -18.30
C ILE A 184 -1.19 3.86 -18.59
N HIS A 185 -0.10 3.95 -17.87
CA HIS A 185 1.04 3.04 -17.95
C HIS A 185 1.14 2.26 -16.64
N ILE A 186 1.05 0.93 -16.68
CA ILE A 186 1.18 0.09 -15.49
C ILE A 186 2.52 -0.61 -15.54
N TRP A 187 3.33 -0.41 -14.50
CA TRP A 187 4.65 -1.03 -14.33
C TRP A 187 4.53 -2.20 -13.36
N TYR A 188 5.10 -3.34 -13.74
CA TYR A 188 5.05 -4.57 -12.95
C TYR A 188 6.28 -5.45 -13.24
N ALA A 189 6.46 -6.52 -12.49
CA ALA A 189 7.52 -7.51 -12.65
C ALA A 189 6.98 -8.92 -12.34
N ASN A 190 7.82 -9.94 -12.55
CA ASN A 190 7.46 -11.35 -12.44
C ASN A 190 7.54 -11.86 -10.98
N ASN A 191 6.76 -11.25 -10.10
CA ASN A 191 6.62 -11.66 -8.69
C ASN A 191 5.16 -11.58 -8.22
N ALA A 192 4.81 -12.28 -7.14
CA ALA A 192 3.41 -12.38 -6.71
C ALA A 192 2.79 -11.03 -6.34
N GLU A 193 3.57 -10.11 -5.79
CA GLU A 193 3.08 -8.80 -5.36
C GLU A 193 2.64 -7.97 -6.56
N GLU A 194 3.56 -7.75 -7.49
CA GLU A 194 3.31 -6.90 -8.66
C GLU A 194 2.31 -7.54 -9.63
N GLN A 195 2.32 -8.87 -9.75
CA GLN A 195 1.35 -9.59 -10.58
C GLN A 195 -0.05 -9.54 -9.97
N THR A 196 -0.19 -9.63 -8.63
CA THR A 196 -1.50 -9.45 -7.96
C THR A 196 -1.98 -8.01 -8.07
N PHE A 197 -1.09 -7.05 -7.86
CA PHE A 197 -1.35 -5.61 -8.06
C PHE A 197 -1.87 -5.32 -9.47
N LEU A 198 -1.21 -5.86 -10.50
CA LEU A 198 -1.59 -5.67 -11.90
C LEU A 198 -3.04 -6.09 -12.16
N ARG A 199 -3.44 -7.29 -11.69
CA ARG A 199 -4.83 -7.79 -11.85
C ARG A 199 -5.81 -6.89 -11.11
N PHE A 200 -5.50 -6.52 -9.88
CA PHE A 200 -6.37 -5.67 -9.08
C PHE A 200 -6.61 -4.31 -9.73
N VAL A 201 -5.54 -3.64 -10.16
CA VAL A 201 -5.65 -2.33 -10.79
C VAL A 201 -6.38 -2.38 -12.12
N LEU A 202 -6.10 -3.39 -12.96
CA LEU A 202 -6.86 -3.56 -14.21
C LEU A 202 -8.34 -3.77 -13.93
N TYR A 203 -8.70 -4.53 -12.89
CA TYR A 203 -10.09 -4.68 -12.47
C TYR A 203 -10.72 -3.36 -12.01
N LEU A 204 -10.00 -2.50 -11.28
CA LEU A 204 -10.47 -1.15 -10.92
C LEU A 204 -10.69 -0.26 -12.16
N LEU A 205 -9.90 -0.46 -13.21
CA LEU A 205 -9.98 0.28 -14.46
C LEU A 205 -11.00 -0.31 -15.46
N LYS A 206 -11.71 -1.39 -15.13
CA LYS A 206 -12.54 -2.15 -16.09
C LYS A 206 -13.60 -1.35 -16.86
N ASN A 207 -14.11 -0.27 -16.26
CA ASN A 207 -15.13 0.60 -16.85
C ASN A 207 -14.55 1.84 -17.53
N LYS A 208 -13.23 2.02 -17.51
CA LYS A 208 -12.54 3.19 -18.05
C LYS A 208 -12.09 2.95 -19.50
N GLN A 209 -12.29 3.96 -20.35
CA GLN A 209 -11.97 3.91 -21.78
C GLN A 209 -10.51 4.30 -22.10
N ASN A 210 -9.71 4.60 -21.08
CA ASN A 210 -8.32 4.97 -21.21
C ASN A 210 -7.53 3.93 -22.02
N ASP A 211 -6.57 4.39 -22.83
CA ASP A 211 -5.51 3.53 -23.35
C ASP A 211 -4.61 3.08 -22.20
N VAL A 212 -4.42 1.77 -22.05
CA VAL A 212 -3.62 1.17 -20.97
C VAL A 212 -2.42 0.44 -21.58
N PHE A 213 -1.21 0.77 -21.13
CA PHE A 213 0.05 0.18 -21.57
C PHE A 213 0.70 -0.59 -20.43
N LEU A 214 1.11 -1.82 -20.67
CA LEU A 214 1.78 -2.66 -19.68
C LEU A 214 3.29 -2.64 -19.91
N HIS A 215 4.05 -2.40 -18.83
CA HIS A 215 5.52 -2.38 -18.83
C HIS A 215 6.00 -3.44 -17.85
N ASN A 216 6.35 -4.62 -18.35
CA ASN A 216 7.03 -5.63 -17.53
C ASN A 216 8.47 -5.16 -17.31
N SER A 217 8.70 -4.44 -16.22
CA SER A 217 9.96 -3.78 -15.94
C SER A 217 11.11 -4.77 -15.88
N PHE A 218 10.88 -5.98 -15.35
CA PHE A 218 11.89 -7.03 -15.29
C PHE A 218 12.30 -7.51 -16.68
N GLU A 219 11.32 -7.91 -17.49
CA GLU A 219 11.60 -8.42 -18.84
C GLU A 219 12.23 -7.36 -19.74
N LEU A 220 11.76 -6.11 -19.65
CA LEU A 220 12.32 -4.99 -20.40
C LEU A 220 13.75 -4.65 -19.93
N TYR A 221 14.02 -4.75 -18.62
CA TYR A 221 15.36 -4.56 -18.06
C TYR A 221 16.38 -5.56 -18.62
N LEU A 222 15.96 -6.82 -18.79
CA LEU A 222 16.75 -7.88 -19.42
C LEU A 222 16.87 -7.71 -20.93
N ALA A 223 15.74 -7.51 -21.62
CA ALA A 223 15.68 -7.39 -23.08
C ALA A 223 16.57 -6.25 -23.59
N TYR A 224 16.63 -5.15 -22.84
CA TYR A 224 17.48 -4.01 -23.18
C TYR A 224 18.91 -4.08 -22.65
N LYS A 225 19.32 -5.21 -22.05
CA LYS A 225 20.67 -5.44 -21.55
C LYS A 225 21.16 -4.29 -20.64
N ILE A 226 20.26 -3.79 -19.80
CA ILE A 226 20.57 -2.74 -18.83
C ILE A 226 21.61 -3.21 -17.79
N PRO A 227 21.51 -4.43 -17.20
CA PRO A 227 22.62 -4.95 -16.41
C PRO A 227 23.77 -5.31 -17.35
N PRO A 228 25.03 -5.08 -16.94
CA PRO A 228 26.19 -5.64 -17.65
C PRO A 228 26.06 -7.16 -17.77
N GLU A 229 26.58 -7.76 -18.85
CA GLU A 229 26.46 -9.20 -19.14
C GLU A 229 27.02 -10.13 -18.03
N ASN A 230 27.74 -9.58 -17.05
CA ASN A 230 28.38 -10.30 -15.94
C ASN A 230 27.74 -10.06 -14.56
N VAL A 231 26.55 -9.46 -14.50
CA VAL A 231 25.83 -9.21 -13.24
C VAL A 231 24.69 -10.23 -13.11
N GLU A 232 24.86 -11.19 -12.20
CA GLU A 232 23.84 -12.21 -11.85
C GLU A 232 22.69 -11.66 -11.00
N TYR A 233 22.78 -10.41 -10.54
CA TYR A 233 21.70 -9.77 -9.78
C TYR A 233 20.60 -9.25 -10.70
N TYR A 234 19.62 -10.11 -10.97
CA TYR A 234 18.40 -9.71 -11.65
C TYR A 234 17.41 -9.14 -10.63
N SER A 235 16.97 -7.90 -10.85
CA SER A 235 15.98 -7.27 -9.96
C SER A 235 14.59 -7.84 -10.23
N ILE A 236 14.20 -8.88 -9.49
CA ILE A 236 12.88 -9.55 -9.60
C ILE A 236 11.71 -8.59 -9.26
N HIS A 237 12.02 -7.43 -8.67
CA HIS A 237 11.07 -6.41 -8.26
C HIS A 237 11.36 -5.06 -8.94
N SER A 238 10.33 -4.33 -9.36
CA SER A 238 10.46 -3.01 -10.01
C SER A 238 11.09 -1.96 -9.09
N GLY A 239 10.99 -2.15 -7.77
CA GLY A 239 11.62 -1.28 -6.76
C GLY A 239 13.15 -1.26 -6.77
N GLY A 240 13.81 -2.23 -7.42
CA GLY A 240 15.28 -2.22 -7.59
C GLY A 240 15.76 -1.47 -8.84
N ILE A 241 14.85 -0.93 -9.66
CA ILE A 241 15.18 -0.21 -10.89
C ILE A 241 15.46 1.27 -10.57
N SER A 242 16.57 1.79 -11.10
CA SER A 242 16.96 3.19 -10.90
C SER A 242 16.10 4.15 -11.74
N PRO A 243 16.01 5.44 -11.35
CA PRO A 243 15.31 6.46 -12.13
C PRO A 243 15.77 6.54 -13.60
N GLU A 244 17.07 6.44 -13.85
CA GLU A 244 17.68 6.54 -15.18
C GLU A 244 17.27 5.35 -16.06
N HIS A 245 17.19 4.15 -15.48
CA HIS A 245 16.77 2.94 -16.16
C HIS A 245 15.27 2.96 -16.50
N PHE A 246 14.41 3.43 -15.60
CA PHE A 246 13.00 3.66 -15.92
C PHE A 246 12.82 4.64 -17.08
N LYS A 247 13.57 5.76 -17.06
CA LYS A 247 13.56 6.72 -18.16
C LYS A 247 13.95 6.07 -19.48
N PHE A 248 15.01 5.27 -19.48
CA PHE A 248 15.51 4.59 -20.66
C PHE A 248 14.50 3.57 -21.21
N ILE A 249 13.93 2.71 -20.36
CA ILE A 249 12.90 1.74 -20.75
C ILE A 249 11.72 2.47 -21.39
N PHE A 250 11.20 3.50 -20.72
CA PHE A 250 10.04 4.24 -21.22
C PHE A 250 10.29 4.92 -22.58
N GLN A 251 11.52 5.38 -22.83
CA GLN A 251 11.89 5.96 -24.12
C GLN A 251 11.92 4.94 -25.25
N LYS A 252 12.24 3.68 -24.96
CA LYS A 252 12.24 2.57 -25.93
C LYS A 252 10.84 2.06 -26.21
N GLU A 253 9.97 2.01 -25.19
CA GLU A 253 8.59 1.53 -25.28
C GLU A 253 7.59 2.54 -25.87
N LYS A 254 8.04 3.66 -26.46
CA LYS A 254 7.13 4.70 -26.98
C LYS A 254 6.14 4.23 -28.06
N THR A 255 6.45 3.12 -28.73
CA THR A 255 5.63 2.54 -29.80
C THR A 255 4.85 1.31 -29.34
N ALA A 256 4.84 1.00 -28.04
CA ALA A 256 4.04 -0.09 -27.50
C ALA A 256 2.56 0.15 -27.80
N ALA A 257 1.85 -0.91 -28.20
CA ALA A 257 0.42 -0.85 -28.39
C ALA A 257 -0.30 -0.87 -27.03
N PRO A 258 -1.46 -0.20 -26.91
CA PRO A 258 -2.29 -0.35 -25.72
C PRO A 258 -2.89 -1.77 -25.66
N LEU A 259 -3.22 -2.21 -24.44
CA LEU A 259 -3.95 -3.44 -24.19
C LEU A 259 -5.26 -3.47 -24.99
N SER A 260 -5.44 -4.56 -25.72
CA SER A 260 -6.69 -4.88 -26.39
C SER A 260 -7.80 -5.18 -25.38
N LEU A 261 -9.06 -5.11 -25.83
CA LEU A 261 -10.21 -5.46 -25.00
C LEU A 261 -10.20 -6.93 -24.57
N GLU A 262 -9.69 -7.83 -25.41
CA GLU A 262 -9.58 -9.27 -25.10
C GLU A 262 -8.55 -9.51 -23.98
N GLU A 263 -7.39 -8.86 -24.04
CA GLU A 263 -6.38 -8.96 -22.98
C GLU A 263 -6.88 -8.37 -21.65
N ARG A 264 -7.60 -7.24 -21.70
CA ARG A 264 -8.22 -6.65 -20.49
C ARG A 264 -9.20 -7.63 -19.86
N GLU A 265 -10.07 -8.23 -20.66
CA GLU A 265 -11.07 -9.17 -20.18
C GLU A 265 -10.43 -10.41 -19.54
N LYS A 266 -9.32 -10.90 -20.09
CA LYS A 266 -8.53 -11.97 -19.47
C LYS A 266 -8.04 -11.57 -18.07
N PHE A 267 -7.46 -10.39 -17.91
CA PHE A 267 -7.00 -9.91 -16.60
C PHE A 267 -8.17 -9.69 -15.61
N HIS A 268 -9.34 -9.26 -16.09
CA HIS A 268 -10.52 -9.14 -15.24
C HIS A 268 -10.96 -10.50 -14.70
N GLN A 269 -11.03 -11.52 -15.55
CA GLN A 269 -11.39 -12.88 -15.15
C GLN A 269 -10.37 -13.45 -14.16
N GLU A 270 -9.07 -13.25 -14.41
CA GLU A 270 -8.01 -13.65 -13.48
C GLU A 270 -8.18 -12.97 -12.10
N TRP A 271 -8.56 -11.69 -12.04
CA TRP A 271 -8.87 -11.04 -10.76
C TRP A 271 -10.13 -11.60 -10.11
N GLU A 272 -11.19 -11.86 -10.86
CA GLU A 272 -12.44 -12.40 -10.31
C GLU A 272 -12.27 -13.81 -9.74
N GLU A 273 -11.36 -14.61 -10.28
CA GLU A 273 -10.98 -15.90 -9.70
C GLU A 273 -10.11 -15.70 -8.45
N LEU A 274 -9.07 -14.88 -8.56
CA LEU A 274 -8.12 -14.63 -7.48
C LEU A 274 -8.77 -13.99 -6.25
N SER A 275 -9.69 -13.05 -6.45
CA SER A 275 -10.44 -12.36 -5.39
C SER A 275 -11.44 -13.25 -4.65
N LYS A 276 -11.74 -14.46 -5.13
CA LYS A 276 -12.58 -15.45 -4.40
C LYS A 276 -11.75 -16.29 -3.42
N THR A 277 -10.43 -16.21 -3.47
CA THR A 277 -9.55 -16.97 -2.58
C THR A 277 -9.58 -16.42 -1.15
N THR A 278 -9.54 -17.31 -0.16
CA THR A 278 -9.49 -16.94 1.26
C THR A 278 -8.09 -16.97 1.86
N GLY A 279 -7.08 -17.40 1.08
CA GLY A 279 -5.70 -17.48 1.54
C GLY A 279 -5.06 -16.10 1.71
N VAL A 280 -4.05 -16.06 2.57
CA VAL A 280 -3.33 -14.83 2.93
C VAL A 280 -1.92 -14.76 2.35
N LEU A 281 -1.52 -15.76 1.55
CA LEU A 281 -0.20 -15.81 0.95
C LEU A 281 -0.30 -16.22 -0.52
N ARG A 282 0.40 -15.47 -1.37
CA ARG A 282 0.49 -15.69 -2.81
C ARG A 282 1.95 -15.77 -3.21
N VAL A 283 2.25 -16.68 -4.12
CA VAL A 283 3.58 -16.88 -4.72
C VAL A 283 3.45 -16.91 -6.24
N TRP A 284 4.49 -16.50 -6.95
CA TRP A 284 4.55 -16.53 -8.40
C TRP A 284 5.33 -17.77 -8.86
N ILE A 285 4.62 -18.77 -9.35
CA ILE A 285 5.20 -20.06 -9.77
C ILE A 285 4.61 -20.43 -11.13
N ASP A 286 5.47 -20.83 -12.06
CA ASP A 286 5.10 -21.21 -13.43
C ASP A 286 4.23 -20.15 -14.13
N GLU A 287 4.66 -18.89 -14.02
CA GLU A 287 3.98 -17.72 -14.61
C GLU A 287 2.54 -17.51 -14.10
N LYS A 288 2.22 -18.01 -12.90
CA LYS A 288 0.89 -17.92 -12.30
C LYS A 288 0.95 -17.50 -10.85
N ILE A 289 -0.06 -16.74 -10.44
CA ILE A 289 -0.31 -16.43 -9.03
C ILE A 289 -0.94 -17.67 -8.39
N GLN A 290 -0.25 -18.26 -7.42
CA GLN A 290 -0.77 -19.38 -6.65
C GLN A 290 -1.03 -18.94 -5.22
N THR A 291 -2.25 -19.15 -4.73
CA THR A 291 -2.57 -18.98 -3.31
C THR A 291 -2.11 -20.22 -2.56
N VAL A 292 -1.22 -20.05 -1.60
CA VAL A 292 -0.62 -21.14 -0.81
C VAL A 292 -0.98 -21.00 0.66
N PRO A 293 -0.85 -22.08 1.46
CA PRO A 293 -1.00 -22.01 2.91
C PRO A 293 -0.07 -20.96 3.53
N GLU A 294 -0.49 -20.34 4.64
CA GLU A 294 0.33 -19.31 5.30
C GLU A 294 1.67 -19.83 5.84
N ASP A 295 1.75 -21.13 6.13
CA ASP A 295 2.93 -21.84 6.62
C ASP A 295 3.83 -22.38 5.51
N TYR A 296 3.58 -22.00 4.25
CA TYR A 296 4.34 -22.46 3.09
C TYR A 296 5.85 -22.34 3.25
N PHE A 297 6.33 -21.25 3.87
CA PHE A 297 7.75 -21.00 4.12
C PHE A 297 8.26 -21.54 5.46
N ASP A 298 7.43 -22.13 6.32
CA ASP A 298 7.83 -22.53 7.68
C ASP A 298 8.95 -23.59 7.67
N THR A 299 8.88 -24.55 6.74
CA THR A 299 9.94 -25.57 6.59
C THR A 299 11.26 -24.93 6.15
N PHE A 300 11.20 -23.95 5.25
CA PHE A 300 12.38 -23.20 4.82
C PHE A 300 12.97 -22.41 6.00
N ILE A 301 12.15 -21.68 6.75
CA ILE A 301 12.56 -20.93 7.96
C ILE A 301 13.27 -21.84 8.97
N LEU A 302 12.71 -23.03 9.22
CA LEU A 302 13.30 -24.03 10.12
C LEU A 302 14.68 -24.49 9.64
N ASN A 303 14.84 -24.74 8.34
CA ASN A 303 16.10 -25.18 7.76
C ASN A 303 17.14 -24.05 7.74
N SER A 304 16.75 -22.83 7.39
CA SER A 304 17.63 -21.66 7.45
C SER A 304 18.20 -21.43 8.85
N LEU A 305 17.39 -21.61 9.89
CA LEU A 305 17.88 -21.51 11.27
C LEU A 305 18.86 -22.64 11.61
N LYS A 306 18.61 -23.87 11.16
CA LYS A 306 19.54 -25.00 11.35
C LYS A 306 20.90 -24.72 10.70
N GLU A 307 20.91 -24.20 9.47
CA GLU A 307 22.15 -23.86 8.77
C GLU A 307 22.95 -22.80 9.53
N LEU A 308 22.30 -21.72 9.98
CA LEU A 308 22.97 -20.70 10.80
C LEU A 308 23.48 -21.24 12.14
N HIS A 309 22.82 -22.23 12.72
CA HIS A 309 23.30 -22.93 13.91
C HIS A 309 24.53 -23.81 13.65
N ARG A 310 24.67 -24.42 12.46
CA ARG A 310 25.89 -25.17 12.13
C ARG A 310 27.13 -24.27 12.13
N GLU A 311 26.98 -22.99 11.82
CA GLU A 311 28.07 -22.01 11.86
C GLU A 311 28.44 -21.55 13.28
N LYS A 312 27.47 -21.49 14.20
CA LYS A 312 27.62 -20.84 15.52
C LYS A 312 27.48 -21.74 16.74
N GLY A 313 26.95 -22.95 16.58
CA GLY A 313 26.56 -23.86 17.65
C GLY A 313 25.04 -23.93 17.86
N GLU A 314 24.52 -25.14 18.09
CA GLU A 314 23.07 -25.43 18.17
C GLU A 314 22.35 -24.76 19.36
N ASP A 315 23.09 -24.33 20.40
CA ASP A 315 22.50 -23.78 21.63
C ASP A 315 22.38 -22.24 21.65
N GLU A 316 22.96 -21.54 20.67
CA GLU A 316 23.03 -20.08 20.66
C GLU A 316 21.77 -19.41 20.11
N PHE A 317 21.30 -18.35 20.77
CA PHE A 317 20.21 -17.53 20.23
C PHE A 317 20.68 -16.69 19.03
N ILE A 318 19.99 -16.81 17.90
CA ILE A 318 20.26 -16.06 16.67
C ILE A 318 19.30 -14.89 16.57
N LYS A 319 19.83 -13.69 16.29
CA LYS A 319 19.01 -12.48 16.07
C LYS A 319 18.06 -12.66 14.89
N THR A 320 16.78 -12.31 15.08
CA THR A 320 15.74 -12.55 14.08
C THR A 320 16.02 -11.83 12.76
N ASN A 321 16.46 -10.57 12.80
CA ASN A 321 16.86 -9.84 11.59
C ASN A 321 18.04 -10.50 10.83
N ARG A 322 18.94 -11.22 11.51
CA ARG A 322 20.01 -11.99 10.84
C ARG A 322 19.43 -13.21 10.13
N LEU A 323 18.51 -13.93 10.77
CA LEU A 323 17.82 -15.06 10.14
C LEU A 323 17.02 -14.60 8.91
N ILE A 324 16.27 -13.52 9.02
CA ILE A 324 15.53 -12.93 7.89
C ILE A 324 16.48 -12.49 6.78
N GLY A 325 17.56 -11.78 7.10
CA GLY A 325 18.54 -11.35 6.09
C GLY A 325 19.21 -12.53 5.36
N TYR A 326 19.47 -13.64 6.06
CA TYR A 326 19.94 -14.88 5.43
C TYR A 326 18.88 -15.45 4.48
N MET A 327 17.63 -15.57 4.92
CA MET A 327 16.53 -16.07 4.09
C MET A 327 16.30 -15.23 2.83
N LEU A 328 16.33 -13.90 2.95
CA LEU A 328 16.17 -13.00 1.80
C LEU A 328 17.30 -13.10 0.78
N GLY A 329 18.47 -13.58 1.17
CA GLY A 329 19.58 -13.85 0.25
C GLY A 329 19.43 -15.16 -0.53
N GLU A 330 18.64 -16.10 -0.01
CA GLU A 330 18.47 -17.45 -0.57
C GLU A 330 17.12 -17.64 -1.29
N LEU A 331 16.12 -16.83 -0.95
CA LEU A 331 14.79 -16.91 -1.56
C LEU A 331 14.77 -16.26 -2.93
N GLU A 332 14.34 -17.03 -3.93
CA GLU A 332 14.08 -16.52 -5.28
C GLU A 332 12.77 -15.71 -5.33
N GLU A 333 11.72 -16.14 -4.63
CA GLU A 333 10.47 -15.37 -4.54
C GLU A 333 10.65 -14.20 -3.55
N PRO A 334 10.39 -12.95 -3.96
CA PRO A 334 10.54 -11.78 -3.10
C PRO A 334 9.38 -11.69 -2.09
N ILE A 335 9.45 -12.51 -1.05
CA ILE A 335 8.57 -12.41 0.12
C ILE A 335 9.11 -11.33 1.08
N GLY A 336 8.24 -10.45 1.57
CA GLY A 336 8.64 -9.36 2.45
C GLY A 336 9.18 -9.84 3.80
N ASP A 337 10.18 -9.13 4.33
CA ASP A 337 10.77 -9.34 5.66
C ASP A 337 9.71 -9.45 6.78
N SER A 338 8.67 -8.64 6.67
CA SER A 338 7.59 -8.49 7.62
C SER A 338 6.71 -9.74 7.68
N PHE A 339 6.53 -10.44 6.55
CA PHE A 339 5.82 -11.72 6.51
C PHE A 339 6.67 -12.87 7.06
N LEU A 340 7.98 -12.88 6.78
CA LEU A 340 8.90 -13.85 7.38
C LEU A 340 8.98 -13.69 8.91
N GLU A 341 9.01 -12.46 9.41
CA GLU A 341 8.95 -12.15 10.84
C GLU A 341 7.66 -12.67 11.48
N TYR A 342 6.52 -12.47 10.81
CA TYR A 342 5.22 -13.03 11.20
C TYR A 342 5.29 -14.55 11.37
N ARG A 343 5.82 -15.26 10.37
CA ARG A 343 5.94 -16.73 10.42
C ARG A 343 6.91 -17.20 11.50
N ILE A 344 8.01 -16.49 11.73
CA ILE A 344 8.93 -16.77 12.85
C ILE A 344 8.21 -16.66 14.19
N ARG A 345 7.34 -15.65 14.39
CA ARG A 345 6.53 -15.55 15.62
C ARG A 345 5.57 -16.73 15.78
N HIS A 346 4.93 -17.18 14.69
CA HIS A 346 4.08 -18.37 14.73
C HIS A 346 4.85 -19.66 15.08
N LEU A 347 6.09 -19.78 14.61
CA LEU A 347 6.98 -20.89 14.98
C LEU A 347 7.39 -20.83 16.46
N ILE A 348 7.45 -19.64 17.08
CA ILE A 348 7.62 -19.50 18.54
C ILE A 348 6.34 -19.96 19.26
N TYR A 349 5.16 -19.46 18.85
CA TYR A 349 3.90 -19.76 19.51
C TYR A 349 3.52 -21.24 19.44
N SER A 350 3.83 -21.90 18.31
CA SER A 350 3.66 -23.34 18.13
C SER A 350 4.73 -24.20 18.81
N GLY A 351 5.70 -23.56 19.49
CA GLY A 351 6.73 -24.24 20.25
C GLY A 351 7.82 -24.89 19.39
N LYS A 352 8.02 -24.46 18.14
CA LYS A 352 9.16 -24.88 17.32
C LYS A 352 10.43 -24.09 17.65
N PHE A 353 10.29 -22.83 18.07
CA PHE A 353 11.39 -21.97 18.49
C PHE A 353 11.30 -21.54 19.95
N ASP A 354 12.45 -21.41 20.60
CA ASP A 354 12.59 -20.66 21.86
C ASP A 354 12.78 -19.16 21.56
N LEU A 355 12.25 -18.30 22.42
CA LEU A 355 12.33 -16.84 22.30
C LEU A 355 13.26 -16.23 23.37
N LYS A 356 14.10 -15.28 22.97
CA LYS A 356 14.83 -14.37 23.86
C LYS A 356 14.60 -12.92 23.45
N GLY A 357 14.03 -12.12 24.36
CA GLY A 357 13.69 -10.71 24.12
C GLY A 357 12.19 -10.49 23.94
N ILE A 358 11.81 -9.33 23.41
CA ILE A 358 10.40 -8.98 23.17
C ILE A 358 10.20 -8.80 21.66
N PRO A 359 9.22 -9.48 21.03
CA PRO A 359 9.03 -9.45 19.58
C PRO A 359 8.27 -8.20 19.10
N LYS A 360 8.78 -7.00 19.47
CA LYS A 360 8.25 -5.71 19.02
C LYS A 360 8.68 -5.36 17.59
N SER A 361 9.83 -5.88 17.16
CA SER A 361 10.29 -5.90 15.77
C SER A 361 11.42 -6.92 15.62
N MET A 362 11.79 -7.25 14.38
CA MET A 362 12.86 -8.22 14.07
C MET A 362 14.24 -7.93 14.71
N HIS A 363 14.49 -6.71 15.19
CA HIS A 363 15.75 -6.36 15.86
C HIS A 363 15.75 -6.67 17.37
N HIS A 364 14.56 -6.75 17.97
CA HIS A 364 14.37 -6.77 19.43
C HIS A 364 14.42 -8.16 20.06
N TYR A 365 14.42 -9.22 19.25
CA TYR A 365 14.44 -10.57 19.76
C TYR A 365 15.37 -11.49 18.96
N SER A 366 15.61 -12.64 19.56
CA SER A 366 16.39 -13.73 19.00
C SER A 366 15.63 -15.03 19.19
N VAL A 367 15.90 -15.98 18.29
CA VAL A 367 15.30 -17.31 18.29
C VAL A 367 16.38 -18.39 18.29
N ARG A 368 16.00 -19.59 18.73
CA ARG A 368 16.75 -20.83 18.47
C ARG A 368 15.75 -21.98 18.32
N LEU A 369 16.21 -23.11 17.80
CA LEU A 369 15.40 -24.33 17.79
C LEU A 369 15.06 -24.76 19.21
N ARG A 370 13.79 -25.09 19.45
CA ARG A 370 13.38 -25.68 20.72
C ARG A 370 13.83 -27.15 20.78
N LYS A 371 14.35 -27.55 21.93
CA LYS A 371 14.79 -28.92 22.22
C LYS A 371 13.63 -29.85 22.52
#